data_AF-A0A2S9FIA5-F1
#
_entry.id   AF-A0A2S9FIA5-F1
#
_cell.length_a   1.000
_cell.length_b   1.000
_cell.length_c   1.000
_cell.angle_alpha   90.00
_cell.angle_beta   90.00
_cell.angle_gamma   90.00
#
_symmetry.space_group_name_H-M   'P 1'
#
loop_
_entity.id
_entity.type
_entity.pdbx_description
1 polymer ?
#
loop_
_entity_poly.entity_id
_entity_poly.type
_entity_poly.pdbx_seq_one_letter_code
_entity_poly.pdbx_strand_id
1 'polypeptide(L)'
;PGCIVEARPVGMFRMTDEKGGDDKVLCVLADPRWDHIQDIGDVSDFELDAIKHFFVHYKDLEPGKFVKAADWVGREEAEAEVNRSIERLKTQGH
;
A
#
# COMPACT_ATOMS: atom_id res chain seq x y z
N PRO A 1 -12.48 -3.24 -15.44
CA PRO A 1 -11.50 -2.16 -15.20
C PRO A 1 -12.20 -0.80 -15.25
N GLY A 2 -11.91 0.12 -14.31
CA GLY A 2 -12.52 1.47 -14.27
C GLY A 2 -13.64 1.69 -13.23
N CYS A 3 -13.87 0.74 -12.31
CA CYS A 3 -14.81 0.95 -11.20
C CYS A 3 -14.20 1.84 -10.12
N ILE A 4 -15.02 2.70 -9.51
CA ILE A 4 -14.65 3.54 -8.36
C ILE A 4 -15.25 2.90 -7.10
N VAL A 5 -14.45 2.82 -6.05
CA VAL A 5 -14.87 2.33 -4.73
C VAL A 5 -14.43 3.32 -3.65
N GLU A 6 -15.30 3.57 -2.68
CA GLU A 6 -14.96 4.33 -1.50
C GLU A 6 -14.24 3.41 -0.50
N ALA A 7 -13.04 3.82 -0.09
CA ALA A 7 -12.16 3.00 0.72
C ALA A 7 -11.44 3.86 1.76
N ARG A 8 -10.99 3.23 2.85
CA ARG A 8 -10.20 3.85 3.92
C ARG A 8 -8.89 3.11 4.15
N PRO A 9 -7.78 3.81 4.44
CA PRO A 9 -6.49 3.18 4.70
C PRO A 9 -6.49 2.42 6.02
N VAL A 10 -5.80 1.28 6.05
CA VAL A 10 -5.53 0.49 7.26
C VAL A 10 -4.04 0.22 7.47
N GLY A 11 -3.21 0.45 6.45
CA GLY A 11 -1.76 0.36 6.54
C GLY A 11 -1.12 0.63 5.19
N MET A 12 0.19 0.44 5.11
CA MET A 12 0.95 0.67 3.88
C MET A 12 2.11 -0.31 3.77
N PHE A 13 2.26 -0.89 2.58
CA PHE A 13 3.40 -1.70 2.22
C PHE A 13 4.47 -0.79 1.62
N ARG A 14 5.59 -0.63 2.32
CA ARG A 14 6.74 0.13 1.84
C ARG A 14 7.69 -0.77 1.08
N MET A 15 8.00 -0.38 -0.14
CA MET A 15 9.01 -1.07 -0.92
C MET A 15 9.87 -0.13 -1.75
N THR A 16 11.04 -0.62 -2.14
CA THR A 16 11.94 0.07 -3.08
C THR A 16 12.32 -0.87 -4.20
N ASP A 17 12.06 -0.46 -5.43
CA ASP A 17 12.36 -1.19 -6.65
C ASP A 17 13.42 -0.48 -7.50
N GLU A 18 13.55 -0.88 -8.78
CA GLU A 18 14.51 -0.29 -9.71
C GLU A 18 14.29 1.20 -10.01
N LYS A 19 13.09 1.74 -9.71
CA LYS A 19 12.71 3.14 -9.95
C LYS A 19 12.68 4.00 -8.68
N GLY A 20 12.98 3.42 -7.52
CA GLY A 20 12.96 4.10 -6.23
C GLY A 20 11.87 3.57 -5.32
N GLY A 21 11.34 4.44 -4.44
CA GLY A 21 10.26 4.07 -3.53
C GLY A 21 8.94 3.83 -4.26
N ASP A 22 8.25 2.75 -3.90
CA ASP A 22 6.97 2.32 -4.48
C ASP A 22 6.01 1.86 -3.37
N ASP A 23 5.58 2.80 -2.55
CA ASP A 23 4.68 2.54 -1.42
C ASP A 23 3.26 2.20 -1.90
N LYS A 24 2.62 1.20 -1.28
CA LYS A 24 1.26 0.75 -1.61
C LYS A 24 0.37 0.84 -0.38
N VAL A 25 -0.62 1.73 -0.42
CA VAL A 25 -1.60 1.88 0.65
C VAL A 25 -2.56 0.70 0.61
N LEU A 26 -2.68 -0.02 1.73
CA LEU A 26 -3.68 -1.07 1.93
C LEU A 26 -4.95 -0.42 2.49
N CYS A 27 -6.08 -0.73 1.86
CA CYS A 27 -7.38 -0.19 2.23
C CYS A 27 -8.41 -1.28 2.41
N VAL A 28 -9.44 -0.97 3.21
CA VAL A 28 -10.72 -1.69 3.24
C VAL A 28 -11.83 -0.79 2.70
N LEU A 29 -12.97 -1.39 2.33
CA LEU A 29 -14.15 -0.61 1.92
C LEU A 29 -14.69 0.21 3.10
N ALA A 30 -15.25 1.38 2.81
CA ALA A 30 -16.01 2.17 3.78
C ALA A 30 -17.39 1.53 4.05
N ASP A 31 -17.39 0.33 4.63
CA ASP A 31 -18.57 -0.52 4.85
C ASP A 31 -18.51 -1.18 6.23
N PRO A 32 -19.62 -1.25 6.99
CA PRO A 32 -19.63 -1.78 8.36
C PRO A 32 -19.11 -3.20 8.51
N ARG A 33 -19.12 -4.02 7.45
CA ARG A 33 -18.54 -5.36 7.46
C ARG A 33 -17.04 -5.34 7.76
N TRP A 34 -16.37 -4.22 7.51
CA TRP A 34 -14.93 -4.03 7.72
C TRP A 34 -14.59 -3.21 8.97
N ASP A 35 -15.56 -2.84 9.81
CA ASP A 35 -15.32 -2.01 11.00
C ASP A 35 -14.38 -2.65 12.04
N HIS A 36 -14.15 -3.96 11.95
CA HIS A 36 -13.20 -4.67 12.80
C HIS A 36 -11.74 -4.49 12.37
N ILE A 37 -11.46 -3.99 11.16
CA ILE A 37 -10.09 -3.75 10.67
C ILE A 37 -9.79 -2.26 10.72
N GLN A 38 -9.07 -1.81 11.74
CA GLN A 38 -8.78 -0.39 11.99
C GLN A 38 -7.32 -0.04 11.71
N ASP A 39 -6.40 -0.96 11.92
CA ASP A 39 -4.97 -0.81 11.65
C ASP A 39 -4.39 -2.09 11.02
N ILE A 40 -3.12 -2.07 10.67
CA ILE A 40 -2.45 -3.17 9.99
C ILE A 40 -2.43 -4.45 10.83
N GLY A 41 -2.38 -4.30 12.17
CA GLY A 41 -2.41 -5.42 13.11
C GLY A 41 -3.76 -6.15 13.20
N ASP A 42 -4.82 -5.59 12.62
CA ASP A 42 -6.12 -6.26 12.52
C ASP A 42 -6.24 -7.13 11.26
N VAL A 43 -5.25 -7.07 10.36
CA VAL A 43 -5.18 -7.90 9.16
C VAL A 43 -4.41 -9.18 9.48
N SER A 44 -4.85 -10.31 8.94
CA SER A 44 -4.19 -11.59 9.13
C SER A 44 -2.74 -11.56 8.62
N ASP A 45 -1.78 -12.00 9.44
CA ASP A 45 -0.37 -12.12 9.04
C ASP A 45 -0.21 -12.96 7.75
N PHE A 46 -1.02 -14.00 7.56
CA PHE A 46 -1.00 -14.79 6.33
C PHE A 46 -1.38 -13.99 5.08
N GLU A 47 -2.32 -13.06 5.19
CA GLU A 47 -2.71 -12.17 4.08
C GLU A 47 -1.60 -11.16 3.81
N LEU A 48 -1.03 -10.56 4.86
CA LEU A 48 0.08 -9.62 4.77
C LEU A 48 1.33 -10.26 4.13
N ASP A 49 1.67 -11.48 4.53
CA ASP A 49 2.81 -12.24 4.00
C ASP A 49 2.59 -12.66 2.54
N ALA A 50 1.37 -13.08 2.18
CA ALA A 50 1.04 -13.43 0.81
C ALA A 50 1.16 -12.21 -0.14
N ILE A 51 0.69 -11.04 0.29
CA ILE A 51 0.83 -9.78 -0.46
C ILE A 51 2.31 -9.39 -0.57
N LYS A 52 3.07 -9.46 0.52
CA LYS A 52 4.52 -9.18 0.53
C LYS A 52 5.26 -10.11 -0.44
N HIS A 53 4.99 -11.41 -0.37
CA HIS A 53 5.60 -12.41 -1.26
C HIS A 53 5.33 -12.09 -2.74
N PHE A 54 4.10 -11.74 -3.09
CA PHE A 54 3.77 -11.37 -4.46
C PHE A 54 4.64 -10.21 -4.97
N PHE A 55 4.70 -9.09 -4.23
CA PHE A 55 5.45 -7.93 -4.70
C PHE A 55 6.97 -8.13 -4.71
N VAL A 56 7.49 -8.96 -3.81
CA VAL A 56 8.92 -9.31 -3.81
C VAL A 56 9.31 -10.14 -5.03
N HIS A 57 8.47 -11.10 -5.43
CA HIS A 57 8.87 -12.12 -6.40
C HIS A 57 8.30 -11.96 -7.82
N TYR A 58 7.23 -11.19 -8.03
CA TYR A 58 6.57 -11.17 -9.34
C TYR A 58 7.45 -10.67 -10.50
N LYS A 59 8.53 -9.95 -10.18
CA LYS A 59 9.52 -9.42 -11.13
C LYS A 59 10.78 -10.29 -11.26
N ASP A 60 10.89 -11.44 -10.58
CA ASP A 60 12.13 -12.22 -10.50
C ASP A 60 12.69 -12.68 -11.87
N LEU A 61 11.80 -12.83 -12.86
CA LEU A 61 12.16 -13.24 -14.22
C LEU A 61 12.24 -12.06 -15.20
N GLU A 62 12.12 -10.82 -14.72
CA GLU A 62 12.25 -9.62 -15.53
C GLU A 62 13.70 -9.09 -15.47
N PRO A 63 14.47 -9.14 -16.58
CA PRO A 63 15.87 -8.72 -16.57
C PRO A 63 16.05 -7.27 -16.11
N GLY A 64 16.90 -7.05 -15.11
CA GLY A 64 17.23 -5.72 -14.59
C GLY A 64 16.26 -5.16 -13.55
N LYS A 65 15.22 -5.91 -13.17
CA LYS A 65 14.31 -5.52 -12.07
C LYS A 65 14.70 -6.19 -10.76
N PHE A 66 14.44 -5.51 -9.64
CA PHE A 66 14.72 -6.02 -8.31
C PHE A 66 13.81 -5.35 -7.26
N VAL A 67 13.73 -5.95 -6.07
CA VAL A 67 13.14 -5.35 -4.87
C VAL A 67 14.18 -5.39 -3.75
N LYS A 68 14.44 -4.27 -3.07
CA LYS A 68 15.50 -4.14 -2.04
C LYS A 68 15.02 -4.13 -0.60
N ALA A 69 13.83 -3.60 -0.36
CA ALA A 69 13.22 -3.50 0.97
C ALA A 69 11.70 -3.67 0.80
N ALA A 70 11.05 -4.29 1.79
CA ALA A 70 9.64 -4.64 1.74
C ALA A 70 9.13 -4.85 3.17
N ASP A 71 8.41 -3.89 3.73
CA ASP A 71 7.81 -4.02 5.07
C ASP A 71 6.48 -3.29 5.20
N TRP A 72 5.71 -3.70 6.21
CA TRP A 72 4.42 -3.14 6.55
C TRP A 72 4.55 -2.03 7.59
N VAL A 73 3.79 -0.96 7.41
CA VAL A 73 3.60 0.11 8.39
C VAL A 73 2.11 0.33 8.65
N GLY A 74 1.80 0.88 9.83
CA GLY A 74 0.44 1.07 10.30
C GLY A 74 -0.33 2.18 9.58
N ARG A 75 -1.61 2.32 9.95
CA ARG A 75 -2.55 3.29 9.38
C ARG A 75 -2.04 4.72 9.42
N GLU A 76 -1.46 5.16 10.54
CA GLU A 76 -1.00 6.54 10.71
C GLU A 76 0.02 6.95 9.62
N GLU A 77 0.98 6.08 9.33
CA GLU A 77 2.00 6.35 8.31
C GLU A 77 1.40 6.32 6.90
N ALA A 78 0.40 5.47 6.67
CA ALA A 78 -0.35 5.41 5.42
C ALA A 78 -1.14 6.70 5.18
N GLU A 79 -1.89 7.18 6.18
CA GLU A 79 -2.63 8.44 6.12
C GLU A 79 -1.69 9.64 5.90
N ALA A 80 -0.54 9.65 6.58
CA ALA A 80 0.46 10.68 6.39
C ALA A 80 0.98 10.72 4.94
N GLU A 81 1.23 9.57 4.30
CA GLU A 81 1.65 9.55 2.88
C GLU A 81 0.53 9.93 1.92
N VAL A 82 -0.71 9.51 2.17
CA VAL A 82 -1.89 9.93 1.39
C VAL A 82 -2.03 11.46 1.45
N ASN A 83 -1.95 12.05 2.64
CA ASN A 83 -2.05 13.50 2.81
C ASN A 83 -0.91 14.25 2.11
N ARG A 84 0.34 13.77 2.22
CA ARG A 84 1.48 14.33 1.47
C ARG A 84 1.25 14.23 -0.04
N SER A 85 0.72 13.12 -0.52
CA SER A 85 0.43 12.90 -1.95
C SER A 85 -0.65 13.85 -2.46
N ILE A 86 -1.72 14.05 -1.70
CA ILE A 86 -2.78 15.01 -2.01
C ILE A 86 -2.22 16.43 -2.07
N GLU A 87 -1.35 16.80 -1.13
CA GLU A 87 -0.76 18.13 -1.11
C GLU A 87 0.19 18.36 -2.31
N ARG A 88 1.03 17.37 -2.64
CA ARG A 88 1.85 17.41 -3.85
C ARG A 88 0.99 17.61 -5.10
N LEU A 89 -0.14 16.90 -5.21
CA LEU A 89 -1.06 17.02 -6.35
C LEU A 89 -1.61 18.45 -6.48
N LYS A 90 -2.02 19.10 -5.38
CA LYS A 90 -2.49 20.49 -5.41
C LYS A 90 -1.41 21.46 -5.87
N THR A 91 -0.17 21.27 -5.42
CA THR A 91 0.95 22.17 -5.76
C THR A 91 1.47 22.01 -7.18
N GLN A 92 1.28 20.83 -7.81
CA GLN A 92 1.80 20.53 -9.14
C GLN A 92 0.91 21.04 -10.30
N GLY A 93 -0.22 21.69 -10.02
CA GLY A 93 -0.96 22.48 -11.01
C GLY A 93 -1.45 21.68 -12.23
N HIS A 94 -2.07 20.53 -11.99
CA HIS A 94 -2.85 19.83 -13.01
C HIS A 94 -4.22 20.48 -13.22
#